data_AF-A0A1I4T4A8-F1
#
_entry.id   AF-A0A1I4T4A8-F1
#
_cell.length_a   1.000
_cell.length_b   1.000
_cell.length_c   1.000
_cell.angle_alpha   90.00
_cell.angle_beta   90.00
_cell.angle_gamma   90.00
#
_symmetry.space_group_name_H-M   'P 1'
#
loop_
_entity.id
_entity.type
_entity.pdbx_description
1 polymer ?
#
loop_
_entity_poly.entity_id
_entity_poly.type
_entity_poly.pdbx_seq_one_letter_code
_entity_poly.pdbx_strand_id
1 'polypeptide(L)'
;MKLKIYFLFLLLYPFISFGQFDLIKGDLYSDISSFIVHKDKLYFSARSSDEEYSQIWVFDSTEPISSINPKILVNLNRTNSSPNGFINYNDKLFFNANDKLYSYDSNSPTSNDNPKVLGNSGNGFIVYNDKLYYEEASEYPNSWMWVYDDNQEVSSSNPKKLINDPKINTTSLDFRFKNIVYNDKLYYCGSNLNDRNYELYVYDSKYPITNTNPKKINEINPKEKPSTPTDFVIFKDRLFFTADDGTGEELFEYNEMNDPKKVYDINPSAYGGRPQYKTVYNDDLYFSGTDQTHGIELWKYSGTSIPTLAIDINPNKESSLPTNLKVYSNKLFFIADDGVHGYELSMYDYNTPFSNTNPKVYDLYIGKESGLNPNNDFIEYNGDIYFSGKSEPFVYSLNRIKSKFLNVKDIKVSNLTEVYPNPTNKNININSNYKIDKIEIYNFTGQLINQYFPEKNNYSIDFQQKGTYLISIVTNNELVTKKIIVK
;
A
#
# COMPACT_ATOMS: atom_id res chain seq x y z
N MET A 1 24.61 17.05 47.94
CA MET A 1 24.70 17.74 46.63
C MET A 1 24.38 16.72 45.55
N LYS A 2 23.15 16.74 45.00
CA LYS A 2 22.68 15.79 43.98
C LYS A 2 23.14 16.31 42.60
N LEU A 3 23.94 15.53 41.89
CA LEU A 3 24.21 15.77 40.46
C LEU A 3 23.34 14.77 39.66
N LYS A 4 22.30 15.27 39.01
CA LYS A 4 21.53 14.51 38.00
C LYS A 4 22.32 14.60 36.69
N ILE A 5 22.81 13.46 36.20
CA ILE A 5 23.37 13.35 34.85
C ILE A 5 22.23 12.84 33.96
N TYR A 6 21.91 13.64 32.93
CA TYR A 6 20.91 13.31 31.91
C TYR A 6 21.49 12.26 30.96
N PHE A 7 20.78 11.13 30.77
CA PHE A 7 21.05 10.18 29.70
C PHE A 7 20.56 10.78 28.37
N LEU A 8 21.50 11.13 27.50
CA LEU A 8 21.23 11.45 26.10
C LEU A 8 21.27 10.14 25.31
N PHE A 9 20.11 9.57 24.97
CA PHE A 9 20.02 8.46 24.02
C PHE A 9 20.29 9.02 22.61
N LEU A 10 21.53 8.91 22.13
CA LEU A 10 21.78 8.93 20.68
C LEU A 10 21.46 7.53 20.14
N LEU A 11 20.27 7.35 19.57
CA LEU A 11 19.95 6.20 18.74
C LEU A 11 20.54 6.47 17.35
N LEU A 12 21.73 5.95 17.09
CA LEU A 12 22.23 5.76 15.73
C LEU A 12 21.47 4.57 15.13
N TYR A 13 20.52 4.84 14.24
CA TYR A 13 19.78 3.81 13.51
C TYR A 13 20.70 3.14 12.49
N PRO A 14 20.89 1.80 12.53
CA PRO A 14 21.56 1.11 11.44
C PRO A 14 20.61 1.06 10.23
N PHE A 15 21.14 1.37 9.05
CA PHE A 15 20.54 1.02 7.76
C PHE A 15 20.52 -0.51 7.65
N ILE A 16 19.45 -1.11 8.19
CA ILE A 16 19.13 -2.53 8.00
C ILE A 16 18.51 -2.66 6.61
N SER A 17 19.28 -3.22 5.67
CA SER A 17 18.75 -3.88 4.46
C SER A 17 17.89 -5.04 4.95
N PHE A 18 16.58 -4.93 4.74
CA PHE A 18 15.67 -6.05 4.95
C PHE A 18 15.86 -7.02 3.78
N GLY A 19 16.03 -8.30 4.08
CA GLY A 19 16.21 -9.32 3.05
C GLY A 19 15.04 -9.33 2.08
N GLN A 20 15.33 -9.08 0.82
CA GLN A 20 14.45 -9.34 -0.32
C GLN A 20 14.12 -10.84 -0.29
N PHE A 21 12.85 -11.19 -0.06
CA PHE A 21 12.38 -12.56 -0.16
C PHE A 21 11.56 -12.69 -1.44
N ASP A 22 12.17 -13.29 -2.46
CA ASP A 22 11.46 -13.83 -3.61
C ASP A 22 10.60 -15.00 -3.11
N LEU A 23 9.41 -14.69 -2.62
CA LEU A 23 8.48 -15.68 -2.10
C LEU A 23 7.99 -16.63 -3.20
N ILE A 24 8.21 -16.26 -4.45
CA ILE A 24 7.62 -16.89 -5.63
C ILE A 24 8.67 -17.04 -6.73
N LYS A 25 9.67 -17.90 -6.50
CA LYS A 25 10.45 -18.47 -7.60
C LYS A 25 9.79 -19.75 -8.07
N GLY A 26 8.93 -19.61 -9.09
CA GLY A 26 8.19 -20.71 -9.72
C GLY A 26 7.00 -20.15 -10.48
N ASP A 27 6.99 -20.33 -11.79
CA ASP A 27 5.90 -20.16 -12.76
C ASP A 27 5.06 -18.87 -12.74
N LEU A 28 5.36 -17.85 -11.93
CA LEU A 28 4.62 -16.58 -11.86
C LEU A 28 5.33 -15.47 -12.66
N TYR A 29 4.63 -14.90 -13.66
CA TYR A 29 5.12 -13.87 -14.56
C TYR A 29 4.21 -12.62 -14.50
N SER A 30 4.78 -11.54 -13.94
CA SER A 30 4.30 -10.14 -13.96
C SER A 30 2.87 -9.85 -13.44
N ASP A 31 2.66 -8.61 -13.03
CA ASP A 31 1.34 -8.00 -12.76
C ASP A 31 0.60 -8.52 -11.52
N ILE A 32 1.34 -8.80 -10.43
CA ILE A 32 0.69 -8.95 -9.11
C ILE A 32 -0.03 -7.65 -8.77
N SER A 33 -1.30 -7.75 -8.41
CA SER A 33 -2.12 -6.61 -8.02
C SER A 33 -3.28 -7.06 -7.13
N SER A 34 -4.03 -6.08 -6.59
CA SER A 34 -5.27 -6.30 -5.84
C SER A 34 -5.09 -7.31 -4.70
N PHE A 35 -4.74 -6.84 -3.51
CA PHE A 35 -4.51 -7.72 -2.37
C PHE A 35 -5.69 -7.71 -1.40
N ILE A 36 -5.99 -8.85 -0.79
CA ILE A 36 -6.91 -8.94 0.33
C ILE A 36 -6.55 -10.10 1.26
N VAL A 37 -6.75 -9.91 2.56
CA VAL A 37 -6.74 -11.03 3.52
C VAL A 37 -8.17 -11.54 3.66
N HIS A 38 -8.40 -12.82 3.38
CA HIS A 38 -9.69 -13.47 3.53
C HIS A 38 -9.49 -14.80 4.28
N LYS A 39 -10.20 -15.00 5.39
CA LYS A 39 -10.08 -16.18 6.26
C LYS A 39 -8.63 -16.61 6.51
N ASP A 40 -7.84 -15.67 7.03
CA ASP A 40 -6.43 -15.84 7.41
C ASP A 40 -5.46 -16.22 6.27
N LYS A 41 -5.88 -16.09 5.01
CA LYS A 41 -5.04 -16.30 3.83
C LYS A 41 -4.97 -15.03 3.00
N LEU A 42 -3.83 -14.83 2.34
CA LEU A 42 -3.63 -13.71 1.45
C LEU A 42 -4.08 -14.10 0.05
N TYR A 43 -5.01 -13.34 -0.52
CA TYR A 43 -5.47 -13.48 -1.90
C TYR A 43 -4.97 -12.30 -2.72
N PHE A 44 -4.57 -12.58 -3.96
CA PHE A 44 -4.07 -11.57 -4.89
C PHE A 44 -4.31 -11.99 -6.34
N SER A 45 -4.34 -10.99 -7.23
CA SER A 45 -4.35 -11.21 -8.67
C SER A 45 -2.91 -11.40 -9.16
N ALA A 46 -2.63 -12.41 -9.96
CA ALA A 46 -1.32 -12.63 -10.58
C ALA A 46 -1.41 -13.52 -11.82
N ARG A 47 -0.44 -13.41 -12.74
CA ARG A 47 -0.37 -14.23 -13.95
C ARG A 47 0.79 -15.22 -13.89
N SER A 48 0.58 -16.46 -14.36
CA SER A 48 1.66 -17.45 -14.53
C SER A 48 2.33 -17.37 -15.90
N SER A 49 3.57 -17.83 -16.03
CA SER A 49 4.36 -17.84 -17.27
C SER A 49 3.66 -18.56 -18.43
N ASP A 50 2.87 -19.57 -18.10
CA ASP A 50 2.20 -20.43 -19.07
C ASP A 50 0.74 -19.99 -19.35
N GLU A 51 0.27 -18.91 -18.71
CA GLU A 51 -1.11 -18.42 -18.86
C GLU A 51 -1.10 -17.00 -19.45
N GLU A 52 -2.04 -16.73 -20.35
CA GLU A 52 -2.14 -15.42 -21.03
C GLU A 52 -2.73 -14.33 -20.10
N TYR A 53 -3.54 -14.72 -19.11
CA TYR A 53 -4.33 -13.82 -18.26
C TYR A 53 -4.11 -14.05 -16.76
N SER A 54 -4.21 -12.98 -15.96
CA SER A 54 -4.11 -13.06 -14.50
C SER A 54 -5.24 -13.91 -13.89
N GLN A 55 -4.92 -14.66 -12.85
CA GLN A 55 -5.83 -15.48 -12.05
C GLN A 55 -5.82 -15.02 -10.59
N ILE A 56 -6.70 -15.59 -9.77
CA ILE A 56 -6.65 -15.41 -8.32
C ILE A 56 -5.71 -16.44 -7.72
N TRP A 57 -4.76 -15.94 -6.94
CA TRP A 57 -3.82 -16.74 -6.18
C TRP A 57 -4.11 -16.60 -4.71
N VAL A 58 -3.84 -17.68 -3.97
CA VAL A 58 -3.91 -17.73 -2.52
C VAL A 58 -2.54 -18.11 -1.97
N PHE A 59 -2.10 -17.35 -0.96
CA PHE A 59 -0.93 -17.62 -0.17
C PHE A 59 -1.33 -17.86 1.27
N ASP A 60 -0.94 -19.02 1.80
CA ASP A 60 -1.11 -19.38 3.19
C ASP A 60 0.25 -19.35 3.87
N SER A 61 0.44 -18.39 4.76
CA SER A 61 1.71 -18.24 5.48
C SER A 61 1.97 -19.33 6.52
N THR A 62 0.96 -20.13 6.88
CA THR A 62 1.11 -21.30 7.75
C THR A 62 1.68 -22.51 7.00
N GLU A 63 1.54 -22.53 5.67
CA GLU A 63 2.17 -23.54 4.83
C GLU A 63 3.64 -23.18 4.54
N PRO A 64 4.56 -24.17 4.42
CA PRO A 64 5.94 -23.91 4.02
C PRO A 64 6.00 -23.18 2.66
N ILE A 65 6.86 -22.16 2.55
CA ILE A 65 7.15 -21.51 1.26
C ILE A 65 7.83 -22.54 0.36
N SER A 66 7.22 -22.81 -0.79
CA SER A 66 7.73 -23.71 -1.83
C SER A 66 7.19 -23.26 -3.18
N SER A 67 7.67 -23.85 -4.28
CA SER A 67 7.15 -23.54 -5.63
C SER A 67 5.65 -23.84 -5.83
N ILE A 68 5.01 -24.49 -4.85
CA ILE A 68 3.58 -24.86 -4.85
C ILE A 68 2.77 -23.92 -3.95
N ASN A 69 3.38 -23.02 -3.17
CA ASN A 69 2.70 -22.04 -2.33
C ASN A 69 3.32 -20.66 -2.62
N PRO A 70 2.65 -19.79 -3.40
CA PRO A 70 1.20 -19.67 -3.58
C PRO A 70 0.56 -20.63 -4.61
N LYS A 71 -0.78 -20.79 -4.54
CA LYS A 71 -1.59 -21.65 -5.42
C LYS A 71 -2.64 -20.85 -6.17
N ILE A 72 -2.95 -21.25 -7.41
CA ILE A 72 -4.13 -20.75 -8.12
C ILE A 72 -5.39 -21.28 -7.42
N LEU A 73 -6.30 -20.38 -7.09
CA LEU A 73 -7.53 -20.69 -6.36
C LEU A 73 -8.55 -21.40 -7.25
N VAL A 74 -8.90 -20.76 -8.38
CA VAL A 74 -9.82 -21.28 -9.39
C VAL A 74 -9.41 -20.73 -10.75
N ASN A 75 -9.40 -21.59 -11.77
CA ASN A 75 -9.23 -21.16 -13.16
C ASN A 75 -10.55 -20.55 -13.63
N LEU A 76 -10.59 -19.22 -13.80
CA LEU A 76 -11.81 -18.44 -14.11
C LEU A 76 -12.30 -18.60 -15.56
N ASN A 77 -12.00 -19.72 -16.21
CA ASN A 77 -12.03 -19.94 -17.66
C ASN A 77 -11.09 -18.95 -18.39
N ARG A 78 -10.13 -19.50 -19.14
CA ARG A 78 -8.89 -18.88 -19.66
C ARG A 78 -9.04 -17.74 -20.70
N THR A 79 -10.05 -16.88 -20.59
CA THR A 79 -10.26 -15.76 -21.52
C THR A 79 -10.53 -14.48 -20.74
N ASN A 80 -9.50 -13.64 -20.54
CA ASN A 80 -9.58 -12.27 -20.02
C ASN A 80 -9.91 -12.07 -18.51
N SER A 81 -9.41 -12.94 -17.63
CA SER A 81 -9.86 -13.00 -16.22
C SER A 81 -9.44 -11.86 -15.30
N SER A 82 -8.42 -11.07 -15.63
CA SER A 82 -7.86 -9.92 -14.88
C SER A 82 -8.53 -9.55 -13.53
N PRO A 83 -8.35 -10.38 -12.47
CA PRO A 83 -9.12 -10.21 -11.25
C PRO A 83 -8.75 -8.93 -10.51
N ASN A 84 -9.74 -8.21 -9.99
CA ASN A 84 -9.54 -6.97 -9.25
C ASN A 84 -10.72 -6.65 -8.32
N GLY A 85 -10.63 -5.54 -7.57
CA GLY A 85 -11.74 -5.03 -6.77
C GLY A 85 -12.14 -5.95 -5.62
N PHE A 86 -11.16 -6.53 -4.93
CA PHE A 86 -11.41 -7.52 -3.90
C PHE A 86 -12.08 -6.91 -2.66
N ILE A 87 -13.11 -7.58 -2.13
CA ILE A 87 -13.77 -7.20 -0.88
C ILE A 87 -14.30 -8.44 -0.14
N ASN A 88 -14.26 -8.40 1.18
CA ASN A 88 -14.90 -9.41 2.04
C ASN A 88 -16.31 -8.96 2.41
N TYR A 89 -17.27 -9.86 2.27
CA TYR A 89 -18.65 -9.65 2.68
C TYR A 89 -19.30 -11.00 3.01
N ASN A 90 -19.96 -11.11 4.17
CA ASN A 90 -20.63 -12.34 4.65
C ASN A 90 -19.80 -13.62 4.45
N ASP A 91 -18.57 -13.61 4.97
CA ASP A 91 -17.60 -14.71 4.91
C ASP A 91 -17.24 -15.21 3.50
N LYS A 92 -17.55 -14.42 2.47
CA LYS A 92 -17.19 -14.67 1.08
C LYS A 92 -16.24 -13.59 0.56
N LEU A 93 -15.43 -13.96 -0.41
CA LEU A 93 -14.60 -13.06 -1.18
C LEU A 93 -15.33 -12.65 -2.45
N PHE A 94 -15.50 -11.35 -2.68
CA PHE A 94 -16.08 -10.79 -3.90
C PHE A 94 -14.99 -10.12 -4.72
N PHE A 95 -15.11 -10.21 -6.05
CA PHE A 95 -14.13 -9.66 -6.99
C PHE A 95 -14.70 -9.53 -8.40
N ASN A 96 -14.10 -8.67 -9.20
CA ASN A 96 -14.33 -8.63 -10.64
C ASN A 96 -13.41 -9.60 -11.37
N ALA A 97 -13.91 -10.18 -12.46
CA ALA A 97 -13.13 -10.87 -13.49
C ALA A 97 -13.97 -10.95 -14.77
N ASN A 98 -13.40 -10.97 -15.98
CA ASN A 98 -14.17 -11.17 -17.22
C ASN A 98 -15.42 -10.24 -17.37
N ASP A 99 -15.32 -8.98 -16.94
CA ASP A 99 -16.45 -8.02 -16.88
C ASP A 99 -17.66 -8.48 -16.04
N LYS A 100 -17.41 -9.40 -15.09
CA LYS A 100 -18.41 -9.95 -14.17
C LYS A 100 -17.97 -9.80 -12.72
N LEU A 101 -18.97 -9.64 -11.85
CA LEU A 101 -18.82 -9.74 -10.41
C LEU A 101 -18.97 -11.20 -9.99
N TYR A 102 -18.01 -11.70 -9.22
CA TYR A 102 -18.00 -13.02 -8.63
C TYR A 102 -18.09 -12.97 -7.12
N SER A 103 -18.61 -14.05 -6.54
CA SER A 103 -18.42 -14.40 -5.13
C SER A 103 -17.75 -15.77 -5.00
N TYR A 104 -16.86 -15.88 -4.03
CA TYR A 104 -16.15 -17.10 -3.70
C TYR A 104 -16.33 -17.43 -2.23
N ASP A 105 -16.87 -18.62 -1.96
CA ASP A 105 -16.93 -19.19 -0.62
C ASP A 105 -15.84 -20.24 -0.46
N SER A 106 -14.83 -19.91 0.35
CA SER A 106 -13.72 -20.81 0.70
C SER A 106 -14.13 -22.03 1.53
N ASN A 107 -15.34 -22.07 2.11
CA ASN A 107 -15.87 -23.25 2.80
C ASN A 107 -16.43 -24.29 1.82
N SER A 108 -16.76 -23.88 0.59
CA SER A 108 -17.36 -24.73 -0.44
C SER A 108 -16.59 -24.73 -1.77
N PRO A 109 -15.25 -24.87 -1.79
CA PRO A 109 -14.41 -24.57 -2.95
C PRO A 109 -14.52 -25.58 -4.11
N THR A 110 -15.18 -26.72 -3.92
CA THR A 110 -15.22 -27.84 -4.88
C THR A 110 -16.54 -27.98 -5.64
N SER A 111 -17.49 -27.04 -5.50
CA SER A 111 -18.70 -27.08 -6.33
C SER A 111 -18.38 -26.55 -7.73
N ASN A 112 -18.96 -27.16 -8.76
CA ASN A 112 -18.79 -26.72 -10.16
C ASN A 112 -19.27 -25.27 -10.41
N ASP A 113 -19.99 -24.68 -9.46
CA ASP A 113 -20.57 -23.34 -9.52
C ASP A 113 -19.82 -22.29 -8.66
N ASN A 114 -18.68 -22.65 -8.06
CA ASN A 114 -17.84 -21.75 -7.25
C ASN A 114 -16.51 -21.46 -7.98
N PRO A 115 -16.15 -20.19 -8.25
CA PRO A 115 -16.83 -18.95 -7.87
C PRO A 115 -18.11 -18.70 -8.66
N LYS A 116 -19.08 -18.10 -7.98
CA LYS A 116 -20.41 -17.83 -8.53
C LYS A 116 -20.45 -16.46 -9.19
N VAL A 117 -20.84 -16.42 -10.46
CA VAL A 117 -21.15 -15.16 -11.18
C VAL A 117 -22.43 -14.57 -10.60
N LEU A 118 -22.37 -13.30 -10.20
CA LEU A 118 -23.51 -12.57 -9.63
C LEU A 118 -24.10 -11.59 -10.64
N GLY A 119 -23.25 -10.89 -11.40
CA GLY A 119 -23.69 -9.84 -12.31
C GLY A 119 -22.53 -9.27 -13.11
N ASN A 120 -22.71 -8.07 -13.63
CA ASN A 120 -21.63 -7.33 -14.28
C ASN A 120 -20.61 -6.83 -13.25
N SER A 121 -19.38 -6.63 -13.70
CA SER A 121 -18.30 -6.08 -12.87
C SER A 121 -18.66 -4.70 -12.34
N GLY A 122 -18.01 -4.31 -11.25
CA GLY A 122 -18.21 -2.99 -10.67
C GLY A 122 -17.03 -2.41 -9.94
N ASN A 123 -17.11 -1.12 -9.64
CA ASN A 123 -16.07 -0.35 -8.98
C ASN A 123 -16.52 0.13 -7.60
N GLY A 124 -15.56 0.52 -6.76
CA GLY A 124 -15.85 1.22 -5.51
C GLY A 124 -16.64 0.40 -4.48
N PHE A 125 -16.42 -0.91 -4.44
CA PHE A 125 -17.10 -1.82 -3.51
C PHE A 125 -17.06 -1.31 -2.06
N ILE A 126 -18.21 -1.37 -1.39
CA ILE A 126 -18.34 -1.04 0.03
C ILE A 126 -19.46 -1.86 0.67
N VAL A 127 -19.24 -2.31 1.91
CA VAL A 127 -20.28 -2.95 2.72
C VAL A 127 -20.95 -1.89 3.59
N TYR A 128 -22.28 -1.81 3.52
CA TYR A 128 -23.10 -0.90 4.31
C TYR A 128 -24.40 -1.62 4.70
N ASN A 129 -24.76 -1.63 5.97
CA ASN A 129 -25.99 -2.25 6.49
C ASN A 129 -26.28 -3.65 5.93
N ASP A 130 -25.26 -4.53 6.06
CA ASP A 130 -25.27 -5.93 5.65
C ASP A 130 -25.63 -6.12 4.16
N LYS A 131 -25.16 -5.20 3.32
CA LYS A 131 -25.27 -5.28 1.87
C LYS A 131 -24.00 -4.79 1.21
N LEU A 132 -23.69 -5.34 0.05
CA LEU A 132 -22.57 -4.92 -0.78
C LEU A 132 -23.06 -3.91 -1.82
N TYR A 133 -22.48 -2.72 -1.82
CA TYR A 133 -22.74 -1.65 -2.77
C TYR A 133 -21.55 -1.47 -3.70
N TYR A 134 -21.81 -1.17 -4.96
CA TYR A 134 -20.78 -0.93 -5.97
C TYR A 134 -21.37 -0.17 -7.16
N GLU A 135 -20.53 0.38 -8.01
CA GLU A 135 -20.94 0.99 -9.28
C GLU A 135 -20.73 0.02 -10.43
N GLU A 136 -21.73 -0.26 -11.26
CA GLU A 136 -21.55 -1.17 -12.39
C GLU A 136 -20.74 -0.54 -13.53
N ALA A 137 -19.69 -1.22 -13.99
CA ALA A 137 -18.72 -0.70 -14.96
C ALA A 137 -19.25 -0.61 -16.41
N SER A 138 -20.31 -1.35 -16.75
CA SER A 138 -20.78 -1.49 -18.15
C SER A 138 -21.65 -0.32 -18.64
N GLU A 139 -21.99 0.60 -17.76
CA GLU A 139 -23.08 1.57 -17.95
C GLU A 139 -22.60 2.99 -18.38
N TYR A 140 -21.32 3.13 -18.77
CA TYR A 140 -20.71 4.41 -19.17
C TYR A 140 -21.47 5.14 -20.30
N PRO A 141 -21.66 6.47 -20.24
CA PRO A 141 -21.15 7.42 -19.24
C PRO A 141 -22.02 7.56 -17.98
N ASN A 142 -23.08 6.77 -17.83
CA ASN A 142 -24.03 6.87 -16.72
C ASN A 142 -23.88 5.66 -15.82
N SER A 143 -23.03 5.73 -14.81
CA SER A 143 -22.91 4.63 -13.89
C SER A 143 -23.89 4.74 -12.74
N TRP A 144 -24.50 3.61 -12.35
CA TRP A 144 -25.48 3.54 -11.27
C TRP A 144 -24.92 2.81 -10.06
N MET A 145 -25.44 3.13 -8.87
CA MET A 145 -25.13 2.39 -7.64
C MET A 145 -25.96 1.11 -7.66
N TRP A 146 -25.30 -0.03 -7.59
CA TRP A 146 -25.88 -1.35 -7.47
C TRP A 146 -25.73 -1.86 -6.04
N VAL A 147 -26.65 -2.71 -5.63
CA VAL A 147 -26.67 -3.37 -4.33
C VAL A 147 -26.86 -4.87 -4.50
N TYR A 148 -26.01 -5.63 -3.83
CA TYR A 148 -26.10 -7.07 -3.66
C TYR A 148 -26.44 -7.38 -2.20
N ASP A 149 -27.49 -8.16 -2.00
CA ASP A 149 -27.94 -8.63 -0.70
C ASP A 149 -27.75 -10.15 -0.66
N ASP A 150 -26.86 -10.63 0.20
CA ASP A 150 -26.52 -12.07 0.27
C ASP A 150 -27.61 -12.87 0.97
N ASN A 151 -28.54 -12.18 1.65
CA ASN A 151 -29.74 -12.77 2.23
C ASN A 151 -30.85 -13.00 1.20
N GLN A 152 -30.69 -12.51 -0.04
CA GLN A 152 -31.60 -12.75 -1.14
C GLN A 152 -31.03 -13.80 -2.09
N GLU A 153 -31.89 -14.65 -2.64
CA GLU A 153 -31.47 -15.63 -3.65
C GLU A 153 -30.81 -14.91 -4.84
N VAL A 154 -29.69 -15.46 -5.31
CA VAL A 154 -29.04 -15.00 -6.54
C VAL A 154 -29.94 -15.37 -7.70
N SER A 155 -30.61 -14.37 -8.24
CA SER A 155 -31.54 -14.44 -9.36
C SER A 155 -31.17 -13.34 -10.36
N SER A 156 -31.83 -13.27 -11.52
CA SER A 156 -31.57 -12.21 -12.51
C SER A 156 -31.83 -10.78 -12.00
N SER A 157 -32.45 -10.64 -10.81
CA SER A 157 -32.70 -9.36 -10.14
C SER A 157 -31.82 -9.09 -8.91
N ASN A 158 -30.83 -9.95 -8.61
CA ASN A 158 -29.86 -9.74 -7.54
C ASN A 158 -28.45 -10.05 -8.08
N PRO A 159 -27.56 -9.05 -8.24
CA PRO A 159 -27.65 -7.67 -7.76
C PRO A 159 -28.64 -6.80 -8.55
N LYS A 160 -29.02 -5.64 -7.98
CA LYS A 160 -29.92 -4.66 -8.63
C LYS A 160 -29.45 -3.23 -8.43
N LYS A 161 -29.86 -2.34 -9.33
CA LYS A 161 -29.73 -0.88 -9.13
C LYS A 161 -30.41 -0.48 -7.83
N LEU A 162 -29.69 0.27 -7.01
CA LEU A 162 -30.22 0.92 -5.81
C LEU A 162 -31.38 1.84 -6.22
N ILE A 163 -31.14 2.71 -7.20
CA ILE A 163 -32.16 3.63 -7.74
C ILE A 163 -32.53 3.18 -9.15
N ASN A 164 -33.75 2.66 -9.34
CA ASN A 164 -34.20 2.09 -10.62
C ASN A 164 -35.42 2.80 -11.25
N ASP A 165 -35.76 4.03 -10.82
CA ASP A 165 -36.88 4.79 -11.40
C ASP A 165 -36.36 6.05 -12.11
N PRO A 166 -36.49 6.19 -13.45
CA PRO A 166 -36.01 7.35 -14.20
C PRO A 166 -36.60 8.71 -13.76
N LYS A 167 -37.71 8.74 -13.01
CA LYS A 167 -38.26 9.98 -12.41
C LYS A 167 -37.60 10.37 -11.10
N ILE A 168 -36.95 9.41 -10.43
CA ILE A 168 -36.23 9.54 -9.16
C ILE A 168 -34.71 9.51 -9.40
N ASN A 169 -34.30 8.90 -10.51
CA ASN A 169 -32.94 8.65 -10.92
C ASN A 169 -32.39 9.89 -11.59
N THR A 170 -31.99 10.84 -10.76
CA THR A 170 -31.12 11.88 -11.24
C THR A 170 -29.67 11.48 -11.02
N THR A 171 -29.25 10.53 -10.19
CA THR A 171 -27.81 10.44 -9.89
C THR A 171 -26.94 9.71 -10.94
N SER A 172 -26.00 10.40 -11.63
CA SER A 172 -24.86 9.79 -12.34
C SER A 172 -23.65 9.73 -11.41
N LEU A 173 -22.95 8.61 -11.44
CA LEU A 173 -21.78 8.36 -10.60
C LEU A 173 -20.55 8.29 -11.52
N ASP A 174 -19.46 8.97 -11.13
CA ASP A 174 -18.14 8.77 -11.73
C ASP A 174 -17.22 8.31 -10.60
N PHE A 175 -16.97 7.00 -10.55
CA PHE A 175 -16.03 6.44 -9.60
C PHE A 175 -14.62 6.44 -10.15
N ARG A 176 -13.91 7.52 -9.86
CA ARG A 176 -12.45 7.44 -9.74
C ARG A 176 -11.98 7.27 -8.29
N PHE A 177 -12.90 7.27 -7.31
CA PHE A 177 -12.56 7.46 -5.89
C PHE A 177 -13.50 6.71 -4.92
N LYS A 178 -12.94 6.16 -3.83
CA LYS A 178 -13.57 5.22 -2.89
C LYS A 178 -14.79 5.81 -2.14
N ASN A 179 -15.92 5.09 -2.05
CA ASN A 179 -17.06 5.40 -1.16
C ASN A 179 -16.68 5.35 0.32
N ILE A 180 -17.51 5.93 1.20
CA ILE A 180 -17.34 5.77 2.65
C ILE A 180 -18.67 5.69 3.41
N VAL A 181 -18.68 4.91 4.49
CA VAL A 181 -19.77 4.95 5.49
C VAL A 181 -19.33 5.84 6.64
N TYR A 182 -20.10 6.90 6.92
CA TYR A 182 -19.89 7.82 8.03
C TYR A 182 -21.24 8.04 8.75
N ASN A 183 -21.26 7.97 10.08
CA ASN A 183 -22.48 8.09 10.89
C ASN A 183 -23.68 7.26 10.38
N ASP A 184 -23.43 5.99 10.01
CA ASP A 184 -24.45 5.05 9.50
C ASP A 184 -25.13 5.51 8.20
N LYS A 185 -24.42 6.28 7.37
CA LYS A 185 -24.86 6.72 6.05
C LYS A 185 -23.74 6.52 5.04
N LEU A 186 -24.12 6.22 3.80
CA LEU A 186 -23.20 6.05 2.69
C LEU A 186 -22.99 7.40 1.98
N TYR A 187 -21.74 7.88 1.96
CA TYR A 187 -21.33 9.09 1.27
C TYR A 187 -20.52 8.77 0.02
N TYR A 188 -20.76 9.54 -1.03
CA TYR A 188 -20.17 9.29 -2.34
C TYR A 188 -20.21 10.53 -3.24
N CYS A 189 -19.44 10.48 -4.33
CA CYS A 189 -19.47 11.47 -5.40
C CYS A 189 -20.59 11.13 -6.38
N GLY A 190 -21.53 12.05 -6.60
CA GLY A 190 -22.63 11.85 -7.54
C GLY A 190 -23.08 13.17 -8.17
N SER A 191 -23.79 13.11 -9.28
CA SER A 191 -24.30 14.29 -10.00
C SER A 191 -25.70 14.04 -10.52
N ASN A 192 -26.44 15.03 -11.02
CA ASN A 192 -27.66 14.68 -11.76
C ASN A 192 -27.34 14.22 -13.21
N LEU A 193 -28.13 13.33 -13.81
CA LEU A 193 -27.92 12.72 -15.14
C LEU A 193 -27.83 13.81 -16.21
N ASN A 194 -28.56 14.90 -15.99
CA ASN A 194 -28.72 15.99 -16.95
C ASN A 194 -27.68 17.12 -16.76
N ASP A 195 -27.13 17.30 -15.56
CA ASP A 195 -26.20 18.41 -15.27
C ASP A 195 -24.74 17.99 -15.17
N ARG A 196 -24.47 16.71 -14.82
CA ARG A 196 -23.13 16.18 -14.52
C ARG A 196 -22.36 17.04 -13.50
N ASN A 197 -23.08 17.77 -12.64
CA ASN A 197 -22.51 18.53 -11.55
C ASN A 197 -22.19 17.58 -10.38
N TYR A 198 -20.98 17.01 -10.37
CA TYR A 198 -20.54 16.04 -9.37
C TYR A 198 -20.27 16.70 -8.02
N GLU A 199 -21.05 16.29 -7.02
CA GLU A 199 -21.12 16.87 -5.69
C GLU A 199 -21.16 15.76 -4.63
N LEU A 200 -21.16 16.16 -3.35
CA LEU A 200 -21.24 15.23 -2.24
C LEU A 200 -22.68 14.75 -2.04
N TYR A 201 -22.91 13.46 -2.22
CA TYR A 201 -24.20 12.82 -1.98
C TYR A 201 -24.16 11.95 -0.74
N VAL A 202 -25.33 11.79 -0.13
CA VAL A 202 -25.57 10.89 1.00
C VAL A 202 -26.77 10.00 0.73
N TYR A 203 -26.62 8.72 1.05
CA TYR A 203 -27.68 7.73 1.13
C TYR A 203 -27.83 7.24 2.56
N ASP A 204 -29.03 7.40 3.12
CA ASP A 204 -29.40 6.85 4.42
C ASP A 204 -30.40 5.71 4.21
N SER A 205 -29.97 4.49 4.51
CA SER A 205 -30.80 3.29 4.32
C SER A 205 -32.00 3.19 5.25
N LYS A 206 -32.09 4.03 6.29
CA LYS A 206 -33.29 4.13 7.15
C LYS A 206 -34.49 4.70 6.41
N TYR A 207 -34.24 5.46 5.36
CA TYR A 207 -35.28 6.08 4.55
C TYR A 207 -35.43 5.34 3.22
N PRO A 208 -36.66 5.26 2.67
CA PRO A 208 -36.87 4.70 1.35
C PRO A 208 -36.15 5.52 0.29
N ILE A 209 -35.92 4.89 -0.86
CA ILE A 209 -35.35 5.56 -2.02
C ILE A 209 -36.44 6.44 -2.64
N THR A 210 -36.17 7.75 -2.68
CA THR A 210 -37.09 8.78 -3.16
C THR A 210 -36.27 9.88 -3.85
N ASN A 211 -36.94 10.91 -4.38
CA ASN A 211 -36.26 12.10 -4.93
C ASN A 211 -35.47 12.92 -3.90
N THR A 212 -35.48 12.54 -2.62
CA THR A 212 -34.76 13.20 -1.53
C THR A 212 -33.82 12.25 -0.76
N ASN A 213 -33.76 10.98 -1.17
CA ASN A 213 -32.83 9.99 -0.63
C ASN A 213 -32.51 8.95 -1.71
N PRO A 214 -31.26 8.89 -2.21
CA PRO A 214 -30.13 9.73 -1.83
C PRO A 214 -30.31 11.21 -2.15
N LYS A 215 -29.52 12.09 -1.51
CA LYS A 215 -29.54 13.53 -1.78
C LYS A 215 -28.15 14.14 -1.84
N LYS A 216 -28.02 15.21 -2.63
CA LYS A 216 -26.90 16.16 -2.51
C LYS A 216 -26.92 16.78 -1.11
N ILE A 217 -25.76 16.91 -0.48
CA ILE A 217 -25.59 17.64 0.79
C ILE A 217 -25.80 19.13 0.52
N ASN A 218 -24.82 19.80 -0.07
CA ASN A 218 -24.87 21.21 -0.46
C ASN A 218 -24.01 21.41 -1.72
N GLU A 219 -24.21 22.53 -2.41
CA GLU A 219 -23.34 22.95 -3.50
C GLU A 219 -21.99 23.44 -2.94
N ILE A 220 -20.90 22.74 -3.27
CA ILE A 220 -19.55 23.12 -2.82
C ILE A 220 -18.98 24.22 -3.71
N ASN A 221 -19.25 24.18 -5.02
CA ASN A 221 -18.76 25.15 -5.98
C ASN A 221 -19.82 26.23 -6.26
N PRO A 222 -19.63 27.49 -5.82
CA PRO A 222 -20.65 28.53 -6.01
C PRO A 222 -20.95 28.87 -7.47
N LYS A 223 -20.12 28.41 -8.41
CA LYS A 223 -20.33 28.57 -9.86
C LYS A 223 -21.17 27.43 -10.47
N GLU A 224 -21.71 26.53 -9.64
CA GLU A 224 -22.48 25.34 -10.05
C GLU A 224 -21.71 24.46 -11.05
N LYS A 225 -20.41 24.30 -10.81
CA LYS A 225 -19.53 23.41 -11.56
C LYS A 225 -19.15 22.22 -10.67
N PRO A 226 -18.83 21.05 -11.25
CA PRO A 226 -18.49 19.87 -10.48
C PRO A 226 -17.42 20.14 -9.42
N SER A 227 -17.73 19.97 -8.14
CA SER A 227 -16.73 19.96 -7.08
C SER A 227 -15.95 18.66 -6.98
N THR A 228 -16.49 17.58 -7.55
CA THR A 228 -15.89 16.23 -7.63
C THR A 228 -15.29 15.80 -6.27
N PRO A 229 -16.10 15.50 -5.24
CA PRO A 229 -15.61 15.04 -3.93
C PRO A 229 -14.97 13.66 -3.97
N THR A 230 -13.76 13.51 -3.43
CA THR A 230 -12.94 12.32 -3.64
C THR A 230 -12.06 11.93 -2.46
N ASP A 231 -11.54 10.70 -2.48
CA ASP A 231 -10.59 10.14 -1.50
C ASP A 231 -11.07 10.37 -0.07
N PHE A 232 -12.23 9.82 0.31
CA PHE A 232 -12.83 10.10 1.61
C PHE A 232 -12.09 9.42 2.77
N VAL A 233 -12.06 10.08 3.94
CA VAL A 233 -11.53 9.52 5.19
C VAL A 233 -12.28 10.09 6.39
N ILE A 234 -12.42 9.31 7.46
CA ILE A 234 -12.93 9.80 8.74
C ILE A 234 -11.76 10.14 9.64
N PHE A 235 -11.75 11.34 10.19
CA PHE A 235 -10.72 11.80 11.13
C PHE A 235 -11.35 12.70 12.20
N LYS A 236 -11.11 12.38 13.48
CA LYS A 236 -11.66 13.13 14.63
C LYS A 236 -13.17 13.41 14.47
N ASP A 237 -13.94 12.35 14.22
CA ASP A 237 -15.40 12.36 14.06
C ASP A 237 -15.92 13.35 12.99
N ARG A 238 -15.14 13.55 11.93
CA ARG A 238 -15.52 14.36 10.77
C ARG A 238 -15.13 13.61 9.49
N LEU A 239 -15.91 13.85 8.45
CA LEU A 239 -15.63 13.38 7.10
C LEU A 239 -14.70 14.37 6.39
N PHE A 240 -13.56 13.88 5.90
CA PHE A 240 -12.62 14.64 5.08
C PHE A 240 -12.55 14.07 3.67
N PHE A 241 -12.39 14.96 2.69
CA PHE A 241 -12.34 14.60 1.27
C PHE A 241 -11.70 15.72 0.46
N THR A 242 -11.40 15.43 -0.79
CA THR A 242 -10.84 16.40 -1.73
C THR A 242 -11.94 16.91 -2.63
N ALA A 243 -12.06 18.23 -2.82
CA ALA A 243 -13.06 18.83 -3.70
C ALA A 243 -12.57 20.18 -4.26
N ASP A 244 -13.24 20.69 -5.30
CA ASP A 244 -12.96 21.98 -5.92
C ASP A 244 -14.16 22.94 -5.76
N ASP A 245 -13.97 24.02 -5.00
CA ASP A 245 -14.98 25.10 -4.83
C ASP A 245 -14.93 26.16 -5.95
N GLY A 246 -14.25 25.85 -7.06
CA GLY A 246 -14.01 26.75 -8.18
C GLY A 246 -12.76 27.61 -8.03
N THR A 247 -11.90 27.27 -7.05
CA THR A 247 -10.59 27.89 -6.82
C THR A 247 -9.42 26.89 -6.82
N GLY A 248 -9.69 25.61 -7.10
CA GLY A 248 -8.70 24.52 -7.11
C GLY A 248 -9.06 23.39 -6.13
N GLU A 249 -8.52 22.19 -6.37
CA GLU A 249 -8.76 21.02 -5.51
C GLU A 249 -8.08 21.17 -4.15
N GLU A 250 -8.84 21.16 -3.08
CA GLU A 250 -8.36 21.35 -1.71
C GLU A 250 -8.93 20.33 -0.74
N LEU A 251 -8.45 20.35 0.51
CA LEU A 251 -8.97 19.49 1.57
C LEU A 251 -10.25 20.11 2.14
N PHE A 252 -11.36 19.37 2.10
CA PHE A 252 -12.64 19.76 2.66
C PHE A 252 -13.00 18.89 3.86
N GLU A 253 -13.78 19.47 4.77
CA GLU A 253 -14.36 18.76 5.92
C GLU A 253 -15.88 18.92 5.98
N TYR A 254 -16.54 17.89 6.51
CA TYR A 254 -17.98 17.85 6.74
C TYR A 254 -18.30 17.10 8.04
N ASN A 255 -19.29 17.59 8.79
CA ASN A 255 -19.64 17.06 10.12
C ASN A 255 -21.14 16.90 10.37
N GLU A 256 -21.97 16.92 9.33
CA GLU A 256 -23.45 16.89 9.40
C GLU A 256 -24.14 18.06 10.10
N MET A 257 -23.42 18.88 10.85
CA MET A 257 -23.96 20.06 11.54
C MET A 257 -23.82 21.34 10.71
N ASN A 258 -22.82 21.40 9.84
CA ASN A 258 -22.53 22.54 8.98
C ASN A 258 -22.29 22.06 7.55
N ASP A 259 -22.42 23.00 6.61
CA ASP A 259 -22.08 22.79 5.22
C ASP A 259 -20.61 22.37 5.08
N PRO A 260 -20.27 21.58 4.04
CA PRO A 260 -18.89 21.27 3.74
C PRO A 260 -18.06 22.55 3.56
N LYS A 261 -16.85 22.55 4.11
CA LYS A 261 -15.97 23.72 4.04
C LYS A 261 -14.53 23.31 3.77
N LYS A 262 -13.82 24.17 3.05
CA LYS A 262 -12.38 24.05 2.83
C LYS A 262 -11.66 24.18 4.18
N VAL A 263 -10.75 23.26 4.46
CA VAL A 263 -9.90 23.26 5.66
C VAL A 263 -8.88 24.40 5.58
N TYR A 264 -8.19 24.49 4.45
CA TYR A 264 -7.21 25.52 4.14
C TYR A 264 -6.95 25.53 2.63
N ASP A 265 -6.55 26.68 2.09
CA ASP A 265 -6.06 26.81 0.71
C ASP A 265 -4.54 26.53 0.72
N ILE A 266 -4.17 25.26 0.58
CA ILE A 266 -2.76 24.83 0.67
C ILE A 266 -1.97 25.41 -0.51
N ASN A 267 -2.58 25.47 -1.70
CA ASN A 267 -1.98 26.07 -2.88
C ASN A 267 -2.93 27.06 -3.55
N PRO A 268 -2.74 28.37 -3.34
CA PRO A 268 -3.56 29.45 -3.92
C PRO A 268 -3.39 29.65 -5.43
N SER A 269 -3.45 28.57 -6.20
CA SER A 269 -3.42 28.53 -7.66
C SER A 269 -4.68 27.84 -8.19
N ALA A 270 -4.97 28.00 -9.48
CA ALA A 270 -6.15 27.36 -10.08
C ALA A 270 -6.14 25.82 -10.06
N TYR A 271 -5.02 25.18 -9.68
CA TYR A 271 -4.91 23.72 -9.54
C TYR A 271 -5.22 23.23 -8.12
N GLY A 272 -5.08 24.08 -7.10
CA GLY A 272 -5.20 23.71 -5.68
C GLY A 272 -4.07 22.80 -5.17
N GLY A 273 -4.17 22.43 -3.89
CA GLY A 273 -3.23 21.60 -3.15
C GLY A 273 -3.37 20.10 -3.40
N ARG A 274 -4.43 19.67 -4.10
CA ARG A 274 -4.67 18.30 -4.58
C ARG A 274 -4.41 17.21 -3.53
N PRO A 275 -5.02 17.29 -2.32
CA PRO A 275 -4.82 16.28 -1.30
C PRO A 275 -5.30 14.92 -1.78
N GLN A 276 -4.50 13.87 -1.69
CA GLN A 276 -4.85 12.51 -2.13
C GLN A 276 -4.22 11.47 -1.21
N TYR A 277 -4.66 10.22 -1.33
CA TYR A 277 -4.17 9.07 -0.55
C TYR A 277 -4.19 9.34 0.96
N LYS A 278 -5.32 9.77 1.49
CA LYS A 278 -5.47 10.15 2.90
C LYS A 278 -5.44 8.96 3.86
N THR A 279 -4.74 9.11 4.99
CA THR A 279 -4.76 8.14 6.09
C THR A 279 -4.55 8.80 7.45
N VAL A 280 -5.13 8.24 8.52
CA VAL A 280 -4.91 8.72 9.88
C VAL A 280 -3.73 7.98 10.47
N TYR A 281 -2.73 8.74 10.94
CA TYR A 281 -1.52 8.21 11.57
C TYR A 281 -1.13 9.07 12.76
N ASN A 282 -0.93 8.46 13.94
CA ASN A 282 -0.46 9.15 15.14
C ASN A 282 -1.24 10.46 15.44
N ASP A 283 -2.58 10.35 15.52
CA ASP A 283 -3.54 11.43 15.81
C ASP A 283 -3.61 12.60 14.82
N ASP A 284 -2.89 12.52 13.71
CA ASP A 284 -2.91 13.46 12.59
C ASP A 284 -3.44 12.78 11.31
N LEU A 285 -4.00 13.58 10.40
CA LEU A 285 -4.37 13.16 9.06
C LEU A 285 -3.18 13.39 8.12
N TYR A 286 -2.64 12.34 7.51
CA TYR A 286 -1.57 12.40 6.51
C TYR A 286 -2.12 12.23 5.10
N PHE A 287 -1.50 12.90 4.14
CA PHE A 287 -1.91 12.87 2.73
C PHE A 287 -0.80 13.34 1.80
N SER A 288 -0.88 12.92 0.55
CA SER A 288 -0.12 13.52 -0.55
C SER A 288 -0.72 14.88 -0.88
N GLY A 289 0.09 15.93 -1.00
CA GLY A 289 -0.40 17.28 -1.30
C GLY A 289 0.70 18.18 -1.86
N THR A 290 0.34 19.35 -2.38
CA THR A 290 1.29 20.27 -3.01
C THR A 290 1.06 21.72 -2.61
N ASP A 291 2.14 22.51 -2.58
CA ASP A 291 2.10 23.97 -2.53
C ASP A 291 2.86 24.57 -3.74
N GLN A 292 3.05 25.89 -3.75
CA GLN A 292 3.77 26.58 -4.83
C GLN A 292 5.30 26.36 -4.80
N THR A 293 5.83 25.69 -3.79
CA THR A 293 7.27 25.62 -3.49
C THR A 293 7.85 24.21 -3.54
N HIS A 294 7.13 23.18 -3.10
CA HIS A 294 7.69 21.85 -2.81
C HIS A 294 7.23 20.74 -3.78
N GLY A 295 6.37 21.01 -4.78
CA GLY A 295 5.79 19.92 -5.59
C GLY A 295 4.82 19.05 -4.76
N ILE A 296 4.44 17.86 -5.24
CA ILE A 296 3.57 16.94 -4.49
C ILE A 296 4.41 16.07 -3.56
N GLU A 297 4.19 16.24 -2.26
CA GLU A 297 4.95 15.69 -1.15
C GLU A 297 4.02 15.13 -0.05
N LEU A 298 4.58 14.68 1.08
CA LEU A 298 3.79 14.19 2.22
C LEU A 298 3.43 15.34 3.17
N TRP A 299 2.13 15.58 3.34
CA TRP A 299 1.55 16.60 4.19
C TRP A 299 0.79 15.98 5.37
N LYS A 300 0.57 16.79 6.40
CA LYS A 300 -0.25 16.41 7.55
C LYS A 300 -1.13 17.54 8.06
N TYR A 301 -2.23 17.17 8.71
CA TYR A 301 -3.19 18.07 9.33
C TYR A 301 -3.59 17.56 10.72
N SER A 302 -3.45 18.41 11.73
CA SER A 302 -3.72 18.06 13.12
C SER A 302 -5.20 18.07 13.51
N GLY A 303 -6.08 18.54 12.64
CA GLY A 303 -7.49 18.75 12.99
C GLY A 303 -7.81 20.14 13.55
N THR A 304 -6.78 20.92 13.92
CA THR A 304 -6.95 22.24 14.56
C THR A 304 -6.06 23.35 13.98
N SER A 305 -4.86 23.02 13.49
CA SER A 305 -3.94 23.98 12.86
C SER A 305 -4.05 23.93 11.35
N ILE A 306 -3.47 24.88 10.62
CA ILE A 306 -3.30 24.75 9.17
C ILE A 306 -2.53 23.46 8.81
N PRO A 307 -2.80 22.83 7.66
CA PRO A 307 -1.97 21.74 7.16
C PRO A 307 -0.51 22.16 6.98
N THR A 308 0.42 21.25 7.22
CA THR A 308 1.86 21.49 7.12
C THR A 308 2.55 20.35 6.40
N LEU A 309 3.63 20.65 5.69
CA LEU A 309 4.51 19.65 5.11
C LEU A 309 5.05 18.73 6.23
N ALA A 310 4.77 17.43 6.12
CA ALA A 310 5.26 16.45 7.09
C ALA A 310 6.71 16.08 6.79
N ILE A 311 7.04 15.95 5.51
CA ILE A 311 8.39 15.73 4.98
C ILE A 311 8.42 16.09 3.49
N ASP A 312 9.49 16.77 3.09
CA ASP A 312 9.88 16.97 1.69
C ASP A 312 10.74 15.76 1.28
N ILE A 313 10.17 14.83 0.52
CA ILE A 313 10.82 13.55 0.15
C ILE A 313 11.76 13.77 -1.03
N ASN A 314 11.47 14.71 -1.92
CA ASN A 314 12.31 15.05 -3.06
C ASN A 314 12.55 16.59 -3.13
N PRO A 315 13.44 17.14 -2.29
CA PRO A 315 13.63 18.59 -2.15
C PRO A 315 14.22 19.29 -3.38
N ASN A 316 14.63 18.55 -4.42
CA ASN A 316 15.28 19.10 -5.62
C ASN A 316 14.29 19.67 -6.66
N LYS A 317 13.07 20.07 -6.23
CA LYS A 317 11.94 20.59 -7.03
C LYS A 317 11.26 19.57 -7.93
N GLU A 318 11.54 18.29 -7.74
CA GLU A 318 10.78 17.21 -8.34
C GLU A 318 9.73 16.74 -7.34
N SER A 319 8.57 16.36 -7.84
CA SER A 319 7.49 15.86 -7.01
C SER A 319 7.78 14.41 -6.60
N SER A 320 7.69 14.08 -5.31
CA SER A 320 7.84 12.69 -4.85
C SER A 320 6.62 11.80 -5.09
N LEU A 321 5.45 12.42 -5.30
CA LEU A 321 4.17 11.74 -5.55
C LEU A 321 3.88 10.58 -4.59
N PRO A 322 3.79 10.82 -3.26
CA PRO A 322 3.50 9.76 -2.29
C PRO A 322 2.12 9.13 -2.56
N THR A 323 2.07 7.83 -2.81
CA THR A 323 0.81 7.12 -3.09
C THR A 323 0.55 5.99 -2.10
N ASN A 324 -0.73 5.60 -2.04
CA ASN A 324 -1.22 4.45 -1.28
C ASN A 324 -0.76 4.44 0.20
N LEU A 325 -0.92 5.57 0.90
CA LEU A 325 -0.53 5.70 2.31
C LEU A 325 -1.31 4.73 3.21
N LYS A 326 -0.60 3.87 3.94
CA LYS A 326 -1.18 2.90 4.87
C LYS A 326 -0.39 2.84 6.18
N VAL A 327 -1.09 2.71 7.29
CA VAL A 327 -0.47 2.54 8.61
C VAL A 327 -0.38 1.06 8.94
N TYR A 328 0.84 0.58 9.21
CA TYR A 328 1.10 -0.78 9.64
C TYR A 328 2.08 -0.79 10.81
N SER A 329 1.78 -1.59 11.85
CA SER A 329 2.62 -1.70 13.04
C SER A 329 3.11 -0.34 13.59
N ASN A 330 2.20 0.65 13.64
CA ASN A 330 2.43 2.03 14.07
C ASN A 330 3.45 2.84 13.24
N LYS A 331 3.58 2.53 11.95
CA LYS A 331 4.39 3.29 10.99
C LYS A 331 3.59 3.55 9.73
N LEU A 332 3.89 4.66 9.07
CA LEU A 332 3.25 5.05 7.83
C LEU A 332 4.07 4.55 6.65
N PHE A 333 3.49 3.69 5.83
CA PHE A 333 4.09 3.18 4.60
C PHE A 333 3.40 3.80 3.39
N PHE A 334 4.15 4.04 2.32
CA PHE A 334 3.66 4.61 1.06
C PHE A 334 4.66 4.34 -0.06
N ILE A 335 4.26 4.53 -1.31
CA ILE A 335 5.19 4.49 -2.45
C ILE A 335 5.56 5.94 -2.79
N ALA A 336 6.83 6.26 -2.97
CA ALA A 336 7.26 7.60 -3.36
C ALA A 336 8.58 7.55 -4.14
N ASP A 337 8.82 8.56 -4.98
CA ASP A 337 10.09 8.81 -5.63
C ASP A 337 10.91 9.84 -4.85
N ASP A 338 12.07 9.44 -4.34
CA ASP A 338 12.95 10.31 -3.57
C ASP A 338 14.00 11.05 -4.42
N GLY A 339 13.91 10.93 -5.76
CA GLY A 339 14.82 11.51 -6.74
C GLY A 339 16.15 10.75 -6.92
N VAL A 340 16.38 9.74 -6.07
CA VAL A 340 17.60 8.91 -6.04
C VAL A 340 17.31 7.46 -6.43
N HIS A 341 16.21 6.90 -5.93
CA HIS A 341 15.86 5.47 -6.09
C HIS A 341 14.66 5.24 -7.03
N GLY A 342 13.98 6.31 -7.49
CA GLY A 342 12.71 6.16 -8.19
C GLY A 342 11.57 5.78 -7.23
N TYR A 343 10.41 5.39 -7.76
CA TYR A 343 9.28 4.96 -6.94
C TYR A 343 9.57 3.67 -6.17
N GLU A 344 9.62 3.79 -4.85
CA GLU A 344 9.94 2.70 -3.94
C GLU A 344 9.03 2.69 -2.72
N LEU A 345 8.96 1.54 -2.04
CA LEU A 345 8.25 1.48 -0.76
C LEU A 345 9.04 2.31 0.26
N SER A 346 8.36 3.25 0.87
CA SER A 346 8.89 4.20 1.84
C SER A 346 8.18 4.04 3.18
N MET A 347 8.92 4.20 4.28
CA MET A 347 8.39 4.14 5.64
C MET A 347 8.74 5.42 6.41
N TYR A 348 7.71 6.10 6.89
CA TYR A 348 7.77 7.25 7.78
C TYR A 348 7.40 6.83 9.21
N ASP A 349 8.23 7.21 10.16
CA ASP A 349 8.01 6.97 11.59
C ASP A 349 8.00 8.31 12.34
N TYR A 350 6.86 8.67 12.89
CA TYR A 350 6.69 9.92 13.62
C TYR A 350 7.60 10.05 14.85
N ASN A 351 7.86 8.94 15.55
CA ASN A 351 8.66 8.93 16.79
C ASN A 351 10.16 8.99 16.51
N THR A 352 10.53 8.74 15.26
CA THR A 352 11.89 8.77 14.78
C THR A 352 11.99 9.86 13.72
N PRO A 353 12.00 11.16 14.09
CA PRO A 353 12.30 12.20 13.11
C PRO A 353 13.74 11.99 12.64
N PHE A 354 13.90 11.26 11.54
CA PHE A 354 15.17 11.10 10.87
C PHE A 354 15.69 12.49 10.54
N SER A 355 16.97 12.73 10.77
CA SER A 355 17.61 14.01 10.46
C SER A 355 17.48 14.31 8.97
N ASN A 356 16.50 15.13 8.58
CA ASN A 356 16.39 15.83 7.30
C ASN A 356 16.60 15.02 5.98
N THR A 357 16.65 13.69 6.00
CA THR A 357 16.96 12.89 4.80
C THR A 357 16.05 11.67 4.74
N ASN A 358 14.94 11.85 4.03
CA ASN A 358 14.03 10.86 3.43
C ASN A 358 13.36 9.83 4.37
N PRO A 359 12.12 9.41 4.07
CA PRO A 359 11.55 8.21 4.68
C PRO A 359 12.52 7.04 4.49
N LYS A 360 12.43 6.00 5.34
CA LYS A 360 13.21 4.79 5.10
C LYS A 360 12.73 4.16 3.79
N VAL A 361 13.57 4.22 2.75
CA VAL A 361 13.32 3.64 1.43
C VAL A 361 13.73 2.18 1.41
N TYR A 362 12.87 1.33 0.87
CA TYR A 362 13.10 -0.08 0.61
C TYR A 362 13.33 -0.25 -0.89
N ASP A 363 14.54 0.12 -1.31
CA ASP A 363 14.96 0.04 -2.71
C ASP A 363 14.96 -1.41 -3.21
N LEU A 364 14.24 -1.63 -4.31
CA LEU A 364 14.09 -2.89 -5.01
C LEU A 364 15.16 -3.11 -6.09
N TYR A 365 15.64 -2.03 -6.71
CA TYR A 365 16.65 -2.04 -7.76
C TYR A 365 17.69 -0.94 -7.51
N ILE A 366 18.93 -1.35 -7.23
CA ILE A 366 20.03 -0.40 -7.00
C ILE A 366 20.15 0.59 -8.16
N GLY A 367 19.89 1.87 -7.90
CA GLY A 367 19.98 2.96 -8.87
C GLY A 367 18.69 3.78 -8.95
N LYS A 368 18.53 4.58 -10.02
CA LYS A 368 17.34 5.44 -10.23
C LYS A 368 16.14 4.70 -10.84
N GLU A 369 16.22 3.38 -10.96
CA GLU A 369 15.17 2.61 -11.61
C GLU A 369 14.08 2.27 -10.61
N SER A 370 12.87 2.75 -10.85
CA SER A 370 11.75 2.47 -9.94
C SER A 370 11.48 0.97 -9.83
N GLY A 371 11.56 0.46 -8.61
CA GLY A 371 11.10 -0.86 -8.20
C GLY A 371 9.62 -1.05 -8.21
N LEU A 372 8.87 0.02 -7.93
CA LEU A 372 7.41 0.01 -7.88
C LEU A 372 6.80 0.90 -8.96
N ASN A 373 5.55 0.60 -9.28
CA ASN A 373 4.67 1.57 -9.92
C ASN A 373 3.94 2.36 -8.82
N PRO A 374 3.78 3.69 -8.92
CA PRO A 374 3.00 4.47 -7.96
C PRO A 374 1.56 3.99 -7.78
N ASN A 375 0.99 3.25 -8.74
CA ASN A 375 -0.35 2.68 -8.62
C ASN A 375 -0.39 1.28 -7.99
N ASN A 376 0.76 0.72 -7.59
CA ASN A 376 0.80 -0.61 -6.99
C ASN A 376 0.13 -0.60 -5.62
N ASP A 377 -0.66 -1.65 -5.36
CA ASP A 377 -1.22 -1.88 -4.04
C ASP A 377 -0.24 -2.66 -3.15
N PHE A 378 -0.39 -2.53 -1.84
CA PHE A 378 0.37 -3.31 -0.86
C PHE A 378 -0.42 -3.58 0.41
N ILE A 379 -0.21 -4.72 1.05
CA ILE A 379 -0.98 -5.16 2.21
C ILE A 379 -0.10 -5.72 3.33
N GLU A 380 -0.47 -5.51 4.59
CA GLU A 380 0.07 -6.27 5.71
C GLU A 380 -0.65 -7.61 5.84
N TYR A 381 0.11 -8.69 5.88
CA TYR A 381 -0.38 -10.02 6.19
C TYR A 381 0.60 -10.73 7.12
N ASN A 382 0.13 -11.11 8.31
CA ASN A 382 0.93 -11.78 9.34
C ASN A 382 2.26 -11.08 9.68
N GLY A 383 2.19 -9.74 9.80
CA GLY A 383 3.31 -8.90 10.20
C GLY A 383 4.33 -8.61 9.09
N ASP A 384 4.02 -8.96 7.84
CA ASP A 384 4.85 -8.74 6.66
C ASP A 384 4.10 -7.92 5.62
N ILE A 385 4.80 -7.11 4.82
CA ILE A 385 4.19 -6.28 3.76
C ILE A 385 4.37 -6.96 2.41
N TYR A 386 3.26 -7.23 1.73
CA TYR A 386 3.21 -7.84 0.41
C TYR A 386 2.88 -6.76 -0.61
N PHE A 387 3.61 -6.74 -1.71
CA PHE A 387 3.41 -5.80 -2.82
C PHE A 387 3.90 -6.41 -4.13
N SER A 388 3.79 -5.67 -5.23
CA SER A 388 4.28 -6.11 -6.53
C SER A 388 5.41 -5.21 -7.02
N GLY A 389 6.48 -5.80 -7.54
CA GLY A 389 7.53 -5.06 -8.25
C GLY A 389 7.20 -4.82 -9.71
N LYS A 390 7.93 -3.91 -10.33
CA LYS A 390 7.81 -3.54 -11.74
C LYS A 390 8.27 -4.64 -12.70
N SER A 391 9.27 -5.46 -12.34
CA SER A 391 9.82 -6.48 -13.24
C SER A 391 9.79 -7.91 -12.68
N GLU A 392 9.69 -8.10 -11.37
CA GLU A 392 9.46 -9.40 -10.74
C GLU A 392 8.51 -9.26 -9.52
N PRO A 393 7.74 -10.31 -9.16
CA PRO A 393 6.92 -10.30 -7.96
C PRO A 393 7.81 -10.35 -6.70
N PHE A 394 7.80 -9.30 -5.88
CA PHE A 394 8.59 -9.25 -4.64
C PHE A 394 7.69 -9.33 -3.41
N VAL A 395 8.17 -9.97 -2.35
CA VAL A 395 7.55 -9.84 -1.04
C VAL A 395 8.56 -9.28 -0.05
N TYR A 396 8.13 -8.29 0.73
CA TYR A 396 8.93 -7.72 1.80
C TYR A 396 8.42 -8.20 3.14
N SER A 397 9.06 -9.25 3.62
CA SER A 397 8.86 -9.70 4.98
C SER A 397 9.57 -8.74 5.95
N LEU A 398 8.81 -8.05 6.80
CA LEU A 398 9.35 -7.26 7.90
C LEU A 398 9.85 -8.17 9.04
N ASN A 399 9.39 -9.43 9.11
CA ASN A 399 9.56 -10.30 10.29
C ASN A 399 10.22 -11.69 10.06
N ARG A 400 10.51 -12.15 8.83
CA ARG A 400 11.06 -13.52 8.60
C ARG A 400 12.59 -13.65 8.57
N ILE A 401 13.30 -12.86 9.37
CA ILE A 401 14.73 -13.16 9.66
C ILE A 401 14.89 -14.17 10.81
N LYS A 402 13.85 -14.52 11.59
CA LYS A 402 14.05 -15.37 12.78
C LYS A 402 14.21 -16.89 12.55
N SER A 403 13.86 -17.46 11.39
CA SER A 403 13.81 -18.94 11.25
C SER A 403 14.78 -19.58 10.26
N LYS A 404 15.58 -18.82 9.50
CA LYS A 404 16.56 -19.39 8.55
C LYS A 404 17.89 -19.82 9.21
N PHE A 405 18.06 -19.59 10.51
CA PHE A 405 19.30 -19.85 11.24
C PHE A 405 19.57 -21.33 11.58
N LEU A 406 18.66 -22.25 11.25
CA LEU A 406 18.83 -23.68 11.61
C LEU A 406 19.10 -24.61 10.41
N ASN A 407 19.16 -24.09 9.18
CA ASN A 407 19.44 -24.93 8.02
C ASN A 407 20.62 -24.38 7.21
N VAL A 408 21.78 -25.04 7.36
CA VAL A 408 22.87 -24.91 6.41
C VAL A 408 22.49 -25.75 5.20
N LYS A 409 21.89 -25.14 4.17
CA LYS A 409 21.98 -25.71 2.83
C LYS A 409 23.30 -25.24 2.23
N ASP A 410 24.16 -26.19 1.90
CA ASP A 410 25.34 -25.96 1.08
C ASP A 410 24.90 -25.41 -0.28
N ILE A 411 24.88 -24.08 -0.42
CA ILE A 411 24.79 -23.44 -1.73
C ILE A 411 26.19 -23.43 -2.31
N LYS A 412 26.41 -24.20 -3.38
CA LYS A 412 27.57 -24.02 -4.26
C LYS A 412 27.45 -22.67 -4.96
N VAL A 413 27.88 -21.60 -4.28
CA VAL A 413 28.19 -20.31 -4.90
C VAL A 413 29.69 -20.24 -5.03
N SER A 414 30.19 -20.01 -6.24
CA SER A 414 31.58 -19.64 -6.50
C SER A 414 32.02 -18.56 -5.51
N ASN A 415 33.06 -18.80 -4.71
CA ASN A 415 33.57 -17.83 -3.73
C ASN A 415 34.16 -16.61 -4.47
N LEU A 416 33.37 -15.55 -4.67
CA LEU A 416 33.80 -14.29 -5.29
C LEU A 416 34.34 -13.27 -4.27
N THR A 417 33.97 -13.44 -2.99
CA THR A 417 34.56 -12.75 -1.85
C THR A 417 35.13 -13.74 -0.85
N GLU A 418 36.44 -13.68 -0.68
CA GLU A 418 37.22 -14.53 0.21
C GLU A 418 37.60 -13.79 1.49
N VAL A 419 37.55 -14.50 2.61
CA VAL A 419 37.99 -13.97 3.90
C VAL A 419 38.96 -14.94 4.57
N TYR A 420 40.17 -14.46 4.80
CA TYR A 420 41.27 -15.29 5.31
C TYR A 420 42.31 -14.46 6.08
N PRO A 421 43.06 -15.06 7.02
CA PRO A 421 42.87 -16.41 7.53
C PRO A 421 41.65 -16.50 8.45
N ASN A 422 40.98 -17.64 8.44
CA ASN A 422 39.95 -17.96 9.41
C ASN A 422 40.08 -19.44 9.82
N PRO A 423 40.41 -19.77 11.08
CA PRO A 423 40.62 -18.84 12.22
C PRO A 423 41.81 -17.89 12.06
N THR A 424 41.79 -16.77 12.79
CA THR A 424 42.90 -15.80 12.89
C THR A 424 43.35 -15.61 14.34
N ASN A 425 44.58 -15.11 14.55
CA ASN A 425 45.07 -14.67 15.86
C ASN A 425 44.78 -13.19 16.13
N LYS A 426 44.53 -12.40 15.08
CA LYS A 426 44.35 -10.95 15.22
C LYS A 426 43.70 -10.32 14.01
N ASN A 427 44.19 -10.61 12.80
CA ASN A 427 43.80 -9.89 11.61
C ASN A 427 43.16 -10.80 10.56
N ILE A 428 42.15 -10.30 9.85
CA ILE A 428 41.64 -10.94 8.62
C ILE A 428 41.83 -10.00 7.43
N ASN A 429 41.98 -10.59 6.26
CA ASN A 429 41.91 -9.94 4.97
C ASN A 429 40.65 -10.38 4.26
N ILE A 430 40.00 -9.41 3.61
CA ILE A 430 38.84 -9.59 2.77
C ILE A 430 39.28 -9.21 1.36
N ASN A 431 39.15 -10.14 0.42
CA ASN A 431 39.38 -9.91 -0.99
C ASN A 431 38.09 -10.20 -1.74
N SER A 432 37.63 -9.25 -2.55
CA SER A 432 36.46 -9.40 -3.40
C SER A 432 36.84 -9.11 -4.85
N ASN A 433 36.18 -9.79 -5.77
CA ASN A 433 36.21 -9.41 -7.19
C ASN A 433 35.44 -8.10 -7.45
N TYR A 434 34.62 -7.66 -6.49
CA TYR A 434 33.81 -6.46 -6.55
C TYR A 434 34.28 -5.40 -5.55
N LYS A 435 33.83 -4.17 -5.74
CA LYS A 435 34.13 -3.08 -4.82
C LYS A 435 33.38 -3.32 -3.50
N ILE A 436 34.09 -3.26 -2.39
CA ILE A 436 33.49 -3.43 -1.07
C ILE A 436 32.98 -2.07 -0.61
N ASP A 437 31.66 -1.92 -0.59
CA ASP A 437 30.99 -0.69 -0.18
C ASP A 437 30.90 -0.62 1.35
N LYS A 438 30.64 -1.76 2.01
CA LYS A 438 30.48 -1.80 3.47
C LYS A 438 30.92 -3.13 4.09
N ILE A 439 31.52 -3.07 5.28
CA ILE A 439 31.79 -4.24 6.13
C ILE A 439 31.26 -3.98 7.54
N GLU A 440 30.54 -4.92 8.11
CA GLU A 440 30.00 -4.86 9.47
C GLU A 440 30.49 -6.06 10.28
N ILE A 441 30.88 -5.84 11.53
CA ILE A 441 31.33 -6.87 12.46
C ILE A 441 30.35 -6.96 13.62
N TYR A 442 29.85 -8.15 13.89
CA TYR A 442 28.94 -8.44 14.97
C TYR A 442 29.58 -9.43 15.97
N ASN A 443 29.22 -9.31 17.24
CA ASN A 443 29.50 -10.37 18.21
C ASN A 443 28.54 -11.55 18.00
N PHE A 444 28.79 -12.68 18.67
CA PHE A 444 27.95 -13.87 18.56
C PHE A 444 26.50 -13.70 19.06
N THR A 445 26.22 -12.62 19.81
CA THR A 445 24.85 -12.26 20.25
C THR A 445 24.12 -11.35 19.24
N GLY A 446 24.78 -10.97 18.14
CA GLY A 446 24.20 -10.14 17.07
C GLY A 446 24.37 -8.62 17.30
N GLN A 447 25.15 -8.18 18.29
CA GLN A 447 25.42 -6.75 18.49
C GLN A 447 26.53 -6.28 17.55
N LEU A 448 26.32 -5.14 16.89
CA LEU A 448 27.32 -4.50 16.03
C LEU A 448 28.48 -3.98 16.87
N ILE A 449 29.71 -4.40 16.51
CA ILE A 449 30.96 -4.00 17.16
C ILE A 449 31.64 -2.90 16.37
N ASN A 450 31.71 -3.04 15.05
CA ASN A 450 32.34 -2.04 14.19
C ASN A 450 31.82 -2.10 12.76
N GLN A 451 31.98 -1.01 12.02
CA GLN A 451 31.65 -0.90 10.60
C GLN A 451 32.72 -0.14 9.82
N TYR A 452 32.91 -0.50 8.56
CA TYR A 452 33.90 0.09 7.65
C TYR A 452 33.28 0.34 6.27
N PHE A 453 33.76 1.38 5.59
CA PHE A 453 33.37 1.74 4.21
C PHE A 453 34.64 1.81 3.34
N PRO A 454 35.13 0.66 2.86
CA PRO A 454 36.42 0.58 2.19
C PRO A 454 36.48 1.33 0.85
N GLU A 455 35.40 1.27 0.06
CA GLU A 455 35.34 1.75 -1.32
C GLU A 455 36.42 1.14 -2.24
N LYS A 456 36.85 -0.10 -1.94
CA LYS A 456 37.91 -0.82 -2.66
C LYS A 456 37.69 -2.33 -2.58
N ASN A 457 38.38 -3.08 -3.44
CA ASN A 457 38.18 -4.53 -3.60
C ASN A 457 38.89 -5.38 -2.53
N ASN A 458 39.70 -4.78 -1.66
CA ASN A 458 40.37 -5.48 -0.56
C ASN A 458 40.40 -4.66 0.73
N TYR A 459 40.25 -5.32 1.87
CA TYR A 459 40.29 -4.66 3.18
C TYR A 459 40.85 -5.57 4.26
N SER A 460 41.59 -5.00 5.22
CA SER A 460 42.14 -5.73 6.36
C SER A 460 41.54 -5.22 7.65
N ILE A 461 41.17 -6.14 8.54
CA ILE A 461 40.54 -5.84 9.82
C ILE A 461 41.39 -6.44 10.93
N ASP A 462 41.67 -5.65 11.96
CA ASP A 462 42.41 -6.04 13.17
C ASP A 462 41.43 -6.12 14.37
N PHE A 463 41.31 -7.31 14.96
CA PHE A 463 40.43 -7.58 16.09
C PHE A 463 41.16 -7.33 17.41
N GLN A 464 40.55 -6.53 18.27
CA GLN A 464 41.12 -6.17 19.58
C GLN A 464 40.87 -7.22 20.67
N GLN A 465 39.92 -8.12 20.47
CA GLN A 465 39.52 -9.12 21.44
C GLN A 465 39.39 -10.50 20.79
N LYS A 466 39.63 -11.54 21.60
CA LYS A 466 39.39 -12.92 21.22
C LYS A 466 37.90 -13.20 21.25
N GLY A 467 37.42 -14.01 20.31
CA GLY A 467 36.00 -14.31 20.25
C GLY A 467 35.56 -14.87 18.91
N THR A 468 34.27 -15.20 18.87
CA THR A 468 33.56 -15.52 17.63
C THR A 468 32.81 -14.29 17.16
N TYR A 469 33.05 -13.92 15.91
CA TYR A 469 32.43 -12.79 15.26
C TYR A 469 31.66 -13.26 14.02
N LEU A 470 30.61 -12.52 13.68
CA LEU A 470 30.01 -12.60 12.35
C LEU A 470 30.43 -11.34 11.60
N ILE A 471 30.93 -11.52 10.39
CA ILE A 471 31.19 -10.39 9.49
C ILE A 471 30.20 -10.44 8.35
N SER A 472 29.66 -9.27 8.02
CA SER A 472 28.80 -9.04 6.86
C SER A 472 29.55 -8.12 5.90
N ILE A 473 29.74 -8.55 4.66
CA ILE A 473 30.46 -7.82 3.62
C ILE A 473 29.47 -7.51 2.51
N VAL A 474 29.29 -6.22 2.24
CA VAL A 474 28.42 -5.71 1.18
C VAL A 474 29.29 -5.20 0.04
N THR A 475 28.99 -5.70 -1.14
CA THR A 475 29.50 -5.20 -2.41
C THR A 475 28.31 -4.80 -3.27
N ASN A 476 28.58 -4.12 -4.38
CA ASN A 476 27.56 -3.74 -5.35
C ASN A 476 26.82 -4.93 -5.99
N ASN A 477 27.35 -6.15 -5.88
CA ASN A 477 26.76 -7.35 -6.51
C ASN A 477 26.39 -8.47 -5.52
N GLU A 478 26.97 -8.49 -4.31
CA GLU A 478 26.74 -9.58 -3.36
C GLU A 478 26.83 -9.14 -1.88
N LEU A 479 26.07 -9.85 -1.05
CA LEU A 479 26.13 -9.82 0.41
C LEU A 479 26.72 -11.14 0.92
N VAL A 480 27.89 -11.06 1.56
CA VAL A 480 28.60 -12.25 2.07
C VAL A 480 28.70 -12.19 3.59
N THR A 481 28.16 -13.22 4.25
CA THR A 481 28.31 -13.40 5.70
C THR A 481 29.29 -14.52 6.00
N LYS A 482 30.28 -14.26 6.86
CA LYS A 482 31.24 -15.28 7.33
C LYS A 482 31.34 -15.26 8.85
N LYS A 483 31.42 -16.45 9.45
CA LYS A 483 31.80 -16.62 10.86
C LYS A 483 33.32 -16.57 10.98
N ILE A 484 33.84 -15.67 11.80
CA ILE A 484 35.28 -15.51 12.06
C ILE A 484 35.60 -15.94 13.48
N ILE A 485 36.67 -16.72 13.63
CA ILE A 485 37.18 -17.16 14.93
C ILE A 485 38.51 -16.45 15.18
N VAL A 486 38.56 -15.59 16.20
CA VAL A 486 39.78 -14.91 16.67
C VAL A 486 40.28 -15.62 17.94
N LYS A 487 41.45 -16.24 17.85
CA LYS A 487 42.01 -17.16 18.85
C LYS A 487 42.73 -16.50 20.01
#